data_AF-W1YBX3-F1
#
_entry.id   AF-W1YBX3-F1
#
_cell.length_a   1.000
_cell.length_b   1.000
_cell.length_c   1.000
_cell.angle_alpha   90.00
_cell.angle_beta   90.00
_cell.angle_gamma   90.00
#
_symmetry.space_group_name_H-M   'P 1'
#
loop_
_entity.id
_entity.type
_entity.pdbx_description
1 polymer ?
#
loop_
_entity_poly.entity_id
_entity_poly.type
_entity_poly.pdbx_seq_one_letter_code
_entity_poly.pdbx_strand_id
1 'polypeptide(L)'
;MNNMILIDLETQSFEVESGIYEVAALAVKNGEIIDKLYLAIVEDESLIHEGFGAGFKEISNNTEIMNEFKTFLNKYSYPLVAHNGSFDRKFLVYYNWIDENYPFYDSIRAIKYKNPKLFSYSLEYLIDFFNINSKKLHHSMNDVLILNEILNIVKPDIWVPIGFKNKKSNLHNYKLDNLKIDFEVVKNLFVGKNIVFTGKGPYTRNELIELAKKCGADISSNNITKKTNLLVVGEKPGSKLQKANEKGIEVMDMSDFFEMTSGIKLDKSDEEKIKEISETLNSSNPQSINTSTILYTSDKLSGQVITLFPMKESLTHKVSKIVERHGGIALSKLRLKETTLLVYQSYAKEFETVKKAQSKNIETMSLGKFNRLINDIENS
;
A
#
# COMPACT_ATOMS: atom_id res chain seq x y z
N MET A 1 8.15 5.53 17.59
CA MET A 1 8.83 6.83 17.41
C MET A 1 8.05 7.88 18.20
N ASN A 2 8.70 8.67 19.05
CA ASN A 2 7.97 9.56 19.99
C ASN A 2 7.76 10.96 19.43
N ASN A 3 8.70 11.46 18.63
CA ASN A 3 8.66 12.80 18.04
C ASN A 3 8.76 12.67 16.53
N MET A 4 7.86 13.32 15.80
CA MET A 4 7.82 13.27 14.34
C MET A 4 7.11 14.50 13.78
N ILE A 5 7.31 14.78 12.49
CA ILE A 5 6.45 15.66 11.72
C ILE A 5 5.66 14.79 10.75
N LEU A 6 4.34 14.77 10.90
CA LEU A 6 3.47 14.14 9.89
C LEU A 6 3.32 15.12 8.73
N ILE A 7 3.39 14.63 7.50
CA ILE A 7 3.29 15.47 6.29
C ILE A 7 2.47 14.78 5.21
N ASP A 8 1.75 15.59 4.44
CA ASP A 8 1.01 15.19 3.24
C ASP A 8 1.05 16.33 2.22
N LEU A 9 1.12 15.98 0.93
CA LEU A 9 1.21 16.92 -0.19
C LEU A 9 0.08 16.69 -1.19
N GLU A 10 -0.51 17.78 -1.70
CA GLU A 10 -1.33 17.72 -2.91
C GLU A 10 -0.49 18.04 -4.15
N THR A 11 -0.63 17.19 -5.16
CA THR A 11 0.07 17.28 -6.44
C THR A 11 -0.92 16.93 -7.56
N GLN A 12 -0.67 17.43 -8.78
CA GLN A 12 -1.56 17.14 -9.91
C GLN A 12 -1.31 15.77 -10.56
N SER A 13 -0.16 15.14 -10.29
CA SER A 13 0.16 13.82 -10.86
C SER A 13 1.24 13.08 -10.06
N PHE A 14 1.60 11.88 -10.52
CA PHE A 14 2.71 11.12 -9.92
C PHE A 14 4.10 11.63 -10.30
N GLU A 15 4.24 12.38 -11.39
CA GLU A 15 5.54 12.85 -11.85
C GLU A 15 5.91 14.13 -11.10
N VAL A 16 7.18 14.23 -10.67
CA VAL A 16 7.64 15.35 -9.84
C VAL A 16 7.48 16.69 -10.55
N GLU A 17 7.53 16.71 -11.88
CA GLU A 17 7.33 17.88 -12.73
C GLU A 17 5.92 18.50 -12.60
N SER A 18 4.95 17.74 -12.08
CA SER A 18 3.62 18.30 -11.82
C SER A 18 3.61 19.32 -10.68
N GLY A 19 4.62 19.37 -9.83
CA GLY A 19 4.71 20.35 -8.76
C GLY A 19 3.86 20.02 -7.53
N ILE A 20 4.05 20.85 -6.51
CA ILE A 20 3.42 20.83 -5.20
C ILE A 20 2.44 22.00 -5.16
N TYR A 21 1.21 21.75 -4.74
CA TYR A 21 0.14 22.76 -4.66
C TYR A 21 -0.31 23.06 -3.23
N GLU A 22 -0.18 22.06 -2.36
CA GLU A 22 -0.57 22.15 -0.96
C GLU A 22 0.43 21.33 -0.13
N VAL A 23 0.79 21.85 1.05
CA VAL A 23 1.55 21.10 2.06
C VAL A 23 0.87 21.26 3.40
N ALA A 24 0.49 20.14 4.01
CA ALA A 24 0.09 20.11 5.41
C ALA A 24 1.13 19.37 6.25
N ALA A 25 1.45 19.92 7.42
CA ALA A 25 2.31 19.25 8.37
C ALA A 25 1.84 19.40 9.83
N LEU A 26 2.05 18.36 10.63
CA LEU A 26 1.79 18.35 12.07
C LEU A 26 3.07 18.02 12.83
N ALA A 27 3.51 18.90 13.72
CA ALA A 27 4.53 18.54 14.69
C ALA A 27 3.88 17.74 15.82
N VAL A 28 4.35 16.51 16.02
CA VAL A 28 3.79 15.57 17.01
C VAL A 28 4.85 15.19 18.02
N LYS A 29 4.52 15.28 19.30
CA LYS A 29 5.36 14.90 20.43
C LYS A 29 4.57 13.99 21.37
N ASN A 30 5.05 12.77 21.57
CA ASN A 30 4.40 11.73 22.36
C ASN A 30 2.93 11.47 21.95
N GLY A 31 2.64 11.54 20.66
CA GLY A 31 1.28 11.36 20.13
C GLY A 31 0.38 12.60 20.18
N GLU A 32 0.82 13.67 20.85
CA GLU A 32 0.10 14.95 20.91
C GLU A 32 0.58 15.89 19.82
N ILE A 33 -0.38 16.55 19.15
CA ILE A 33 -0.08 17.59 18.17
C ILE A 33 0.32 18.86 18.93
N ILE A 34 1.54 19.33 18.71
CA ILE A 34 2.09 20.52 19.38
C ILE A 34 2.16 21.74 18.45
N ASP A 35 2.08 21.53 17.14
CA ASP A 35 2.04 22.62 16.15
C ASP A 35 1.50 22.11 14.80
N LYS A 36 1.09 23.06 13.96
CA LYS A 36 0.55 22.78 12.62
C LYS A 36 1.13 23.76 11.61
N LEU A 37 1.32 23.29 10.39
CA LEU A 37 1.70 24.10 9.25
C LEU A 37 0.76 23.77 8.08
N TYR A 38 0.30 24.80 7.39
CA TYR A 38 -0.51 24.66 6.20
C TYR A 38 -0.04 25.67 5.16
N LEU A 39 0.43 25.19 4.02
CA LEU A 39 1.00 26.02 2.96
C LEU A 39 0.21 25.78 1.67
N ALA A 40 -0.49 26.80 1.21
CA ALA A 40 -1.21 26.79 -0.06
C ALA A 40 -1.44 28.24 -0.51
N ILE A 41 -1.58 28.45 -1.82
CA ILE A 41 -2.04 29.73 -2.38
C ILE A 41 -3.30 29.43 -3.16
N VAL A 42 -4.45 29.96 -2.71
CA VAL A 42 -5.74 29.76 -3.38
C VAL A 42 -5.80 30.61 -4.66
N GLU A 43 -6.12 29.97 -5.79
CA GLU A 43 -6.44 30.63 -7.07
C GLU A 43 -7.95 30.61 -7.35
N ASP A 44 -8.63 29.49 -7.05
CA ASP A 44 -10.07 29.34 -7.26
C ASP A 44 -10.68 28.42 -6.18
N GLU A 45 -11.34 29.02 -5.19
CA GLU A 45 -12.01 28.31 -4.11
C GLU A 45 -13.07 27.30 -4.60
N SER A 46 -13.67 27.57 -5.76
CA SER A 46 -14.72 26.72 -6.30
C SER A 46 -14.19 25.38 -6.79
N LEU A 47 -12.90 25.25 -7.10
CA LEU A 47 -12.29 24.02 -7.61
C LEU A 47 -11.62 23.18 -6.51
N ILE A 48 -11.45 23.71 -5.29
CA ILE A 48 -10.75 23.01 -4.20
C ILE A 48 -11.36 21.64 -3.88
N HIS A 49 -12.68 21.51 -4.03
CA HIS A 49 -13.38 20.26 -3.79
C HIS A 49 -13.06 19.14 -4.80
N GLU A 50 -12.39 19.45 -5.91
CA GLU A 50 -11.97 18.47 -6.92
C GLU A 50 -10.71 17.69 -6.49
N GLY A 51 -9.96 18.19 -5.49
CA GLY A 51 -8.74 17.55 -4.95
C GLY A 51 -7.51 17.70 -5.85
N PHE A 52 -6.40 17.01 -5.53
CA PHE A 52 -5.16 17.00 -6.33
C PHE A 52 -4.56 18.40 -6.59
N GLY A 53 -4.75 19.32 -5.65
CA GLY A 53 -4.29 20.71 -5.78
C GLY A 53 -5.15 21.58 -6.69
N ALA A 54 -6.32 21.10 -7.16
CA ALA A 54 -7.26 21.93 -7.91
C ALA A 54 -7.69 23.15 -7.09
N GLY A 55 -7.78 24.31 -7.75
CA GLY A 55 -8.08 25.58 -7.08
C GLY A 55 -6.91 26.23 -6.35
N PHE A 56 -5.73 25.60 -6.33
CA PHE A 56 -4.50 26.17 -5.76
C PHE A 56 -3.47 26.48 -6.84
N LYS A 57 -2.57 27.42 -6.53
CA LYS A 57 -1.38 27.72 -7.32
C LYS A 57 -0.28 26.70 -7.02
N GLU A 58 0.54 26.42 -8.02
CA GLU A 58 1.79 25.69 -7.87
C GLU A 58 2.76 26.49 -6.96
N ILE A 59 3.33 25.85 -5.93
CA ILE A 59 4.15 26.50 -4.88
C ILE A 59 5.57 25.94 -4.77
N SER A 60 5.98 24.95 -5.58
CA SER A 60 7.24 24.21 -5.40
C SER A 60 8.48 25.09 -5.40
N ASN A 61 8.51 26.16 -6.19
CA ASN A 61 9.65 27.08 -6.28
C ASN A 61 9.40 28.42 -5.56
N ASN A 62 8.31 28.53 -4.78
CA ASN A 62 8.01 29.74 -4.02
C ASN A 62 8.97 29.86 -2.82
N THR A 63 9.93 30.78 -2.92
CA THR A 63 10.99 30.93 -1.91
C THR A 63 10.46 31.31 -0.53
N GLU A 64 9.41 32.11 -0.43
CA GLU A 64 8.81 32.51 0.85
C GLU A 64 8.20 31.31 1.57
N ILE A 65 7.37 30.55 0.85
CA ILE A 65 6.73 29.32 1.35
C ILE A 65 7.78 28.26 1.72
N MET A 66 8.79 28.06 0.88
CA MET A 66 9.89 27.14 1.18
C MET A 66 10.65 27.53 2.45
N ASN A 67 10.87 28.84 2.67
CA ASN A 67 11.53 29.33 3.87
C ASN A 67 10.65 29.13 5.11
N GLU A 68 9.33 29.32 4.99
CA GLU A 68 8.38 29.03 6.06
C GLU A 68 8.42 27.54 6.43
N PHE A 69 8.37 26.65 5.44
CA PHE A 69 8.50 25.21 5.64
C PHE A 69 9.81 24.84 6.35
N LYS A 70 10.95 25.35 5.87
CA LYS A 70 12.27 25.10 6.49
C LYS A 70 12.35 25.66 7.91
N THR A 71 11.72 26.80 8.17
CA THR A 71 11.64 27.38 9.53
C THR A 71 10.86 26.44 10.47
N PHE A 72 9.75 25.86 9.99
CA PHE A 72 8.99 24.86 10.74
C PHE A 72 9.81 23.60 11.03
N LEU A 73 10.52 23.06 10.03
CA LEU A 73 11.42 21.91 10.24
C LEU A 73 12.57 22.22 11.19
N ASN A 74 13.12 23.42 11.16
CA ASN A 74 14.19 23.83 12.07
C ASN A 74 13.68 23.99 13.52
N LYS A 75 12.45 24.48 13.69
CA LYS A 75 11.78 24.58 14.99
C LYS A 75 11.57 23.22 15.63
N TYR A 76 11.19 22.23 14.82
CA TYR A 76 10.96 20.85 15.23
C TYR A 76 11.94 19.94 14.48
N SER A 77 13.17 19.80 14.98
CA SER A 77 14.21 18.94 14.37
C SER A 77 13.89 17.44 14.50
N TYR A 78 12.72 17.04 14.02
CA TYR A 78 12.11 15.73 14.09
C TYR A 78 12.14 15.08 12.70
N PRO A 79 12.11 13.74 12.61
CA PRO A 79 11.97 13.07 11.32
C PRO A 79 10.60 13.35 10.68
N LEU A 80 10.56 13.36 9.34
CA LEU A 80 9.32 13.40 8.58
C LEU A 80 8.70 12.01 8.46
N VAL A 81 7.38 11.95 8.51
CA VAL A 81 6.58 10.74 8.32
C VAL A 81 5.42 11.09 7.41
N ALA A 82 5.26 10.35 6.32
CA ALA A 82 4.09 10.45 5.46
C ALA A 82 3.42 9.08 5.28
N HIS A 83 2.19 9.08 4.78
CA HIS A 83 1.48 7.86 4.42
C HIS A 83 1.72 7.55 2.94
N ASN A 84 2.43 6.46 2.64
CA ASN A 84 3.06 6.24 1.33
C ASN A 84 4.23 7.20 1.07
N GLY A 85 5.07 7.40 2.08
CA GLY A 85 6.01 8.53 2.10
C GLY A 85 7.10 8.55 1.02
N SER A 86 7.31 7.48 0.26
CA SER A 86 8.17 7.52 -0.92
C SER A 86 7.66 8.52 -1.96
N PHE A 87 6.33 8.68 -2.04
CA PHE A 87 5.65 9.63 -2.89
C PHE A 87 5.94 11.08 -2.49
N ASP A 88 5.62 11.48 -1.26
CA ASP A 88 5.81 12.86 -0.81
C ASP A 88 7.29 13.25 -0.82
N ARG A 89 8.15 12.33 -0.37
CA ARG A 89 9.58 12.56 -0.26
C ARG A 89 10.22 12.91 -1.60
N LYS A 90 9.85 12.23 -2.69
CA LYS A 90 10.49 12.53 -4.00
C LYS A 90 10.21 13.95 -4.47
N PHE A 91 9.02 14.51 -4.20
CA PHE A 91 8.70 15.91 -4.53
C PHE A 91 9.51 16.87 -3.67
N LEU A 92 9.55 16.66 -2.35
CA LEU A 92 10.29 17.52 -1.42
C LEU A 92 11.79 17.53 -1.70
N VAL A 93 12.36 16.38 -2.08
CA VAL A 93 13.77 16.29 -2.48
C VAL A 93 14.00 16.95 -3.83
N TYR A 94 13.17 16.67 -4.84
CA TYR A 94 13.31 17.21 -6.19
C TYR A 94 13.32 18.74 -6.20
N TYR A 95 12.42 19.38 -5.44
CA TYR A 95 12.32 20.83 -5.33
C TYR A 95 13.19 21.43 -4.22
N ASN A 96 14.05 20.65 -3.57
CA ASN A 96 14.97 21.11 -2.51
C ASN A 96 14.26 21.74 -1.28
N TRP A 97 13.07 21.24 -0.95
CA TRP A 97 12.37 21.55 0.30
C TRP A 97 13.06 20.86 1.48
N ILE A 98 13.62 19.66 1.25
CA ILE A 98 14.46 18.91 2.19
C ILE A 98 15.73 18.39 1.51
N ASP A 99 16.76 18.13 2.31
CA ASP A 99 17.98 17.46 1.84
C ASP A 99 17.73 15.97 1.52
N GLU A 100 18.51 15.39 0.60
CA GLU A 100 18.42 13.95 0.26
C GLU A 100 18.58 13.04 1.49
N ASN A 101 19.31 13.46 2.53
CA ASN A 101 19.56 12.66 3.73
C ASN A 101 18.64 13.03 4.90
N TYR A 102 17.63 13.89 4.69
CA TYR A 102 16.69 14.23 5.75
C TYR A 102 15.96 12.96 6.23
N PRO A 103 15.90 12.69 7.56
CA PRO A 103 15.21 11.53 8.08
C PRO A 103 13.74 11.48 7.67
N PHE A 104 13.39 10.49 6.87
CA PHE A 104 12.04 10.33 6.33
C PHE A 104 11.59 8.88 6.50
N TYR A 105 10.33 8.68 6.90
CA TYR A 105 9.76 7.37 7.15
C TYR A 105 8.39 7.23 6.49
N ASP A 106 8.02 5.98 6.21
CA ASP A 106 6.72 5.62 5.66
C ASP A 106 5.86 4.94 6.73
N SER A 107 4.73 5.56 7.05
CA SER A 107 3.78 5.02 8.03
C SER A 107 3.14 3.71 7.58
N ILE A 108 3.01 3.44 6.27
CA ILE A 108 2.48 2.16 5.77
C ILE A 108 3.37 1.02 6.25
N ARG A 109 4.69 1.16 6.12
CA ARG A 109 5.66 0.16 6.60
C ARG A 109 5.54 -0.06 8.10
N ALA A 110 5.52 1.02 8.88
CA ALA A 110 5.42 0.97 10.33
C ALA A 110 4.13 0.27 10.80
N ILE A 111 2.99 0.62 10.20
CA ILE A 111 1.68 0.00 10.49
C ILE A 111 1.67 -1.46 10.07
N LYS A 112 2.25 -1.79 8.91
CA LYS A 112 2.32 -3.17 8.41
C LYS A 112 3.16 -4.07 9.30
N TYR A 113 4.27 -3.60 9.85
CA TYR A 113 5.04 -4.38 10.82
C TYR A 113 4.24 -4.65 12.10
N LYS A 114 3.44 -3.69 12.54
CA LYS A 114 2.60 -3.82 13.73
C LYS A 114 1.35 -4.68 13.51
N ASN A 115 0.74 -4.59 12.33
CA ASN A 115 -0.52 -5.23 11.97
C ASN A 115 -0.42 -5.94 10.61
N PRO A 116 0.38 -7.02 10.47
CA PRO A 116 0.68 -7.63 9.17
C PRO A 116 -0.53 -8.28 8.46
N LYS A 117 -1.58 -8.59 9.22
CA LYS A 117 -2.78 -9.31 8.75
C LYS A 117 -3.83 -8.43 8.07
N LEU A 118 -3.61 -7.11 7.96
CA LEU A 118 -4.57 -6.23 7.31
C LEU A 118 -4.72 -6.54 5.81
N PHE A 119 -5.92 -6.31 5.28
CA PHE A 119 -6.23 -6.55 3.88
C PHE A 119 -5.67 -5.46 2.97
N SER A 120 -5.62 -4.23 3.46
CA SER A 120 -5.02 -3.04 2.83
C SER A 120 -4.36 -2.18 3.90
N TYR A 121 -3.56 -1.21 3.46
CA TYR A 121 -2.94 -0.20 4.31
C TYR A 121 -3.22 1.22 3.82
N SER A 122 -4.11 1.40 2.85
CA SER A 122 -4.55 2.74 2.43
C SER A 122 -5.23 3.47 3.57
N LEU A 123 -5.10 4.79 3.62
CA LEU A 123 -5.70 5.61 4.66
C LEU A 123 -7.22 5.38 4.78
N GLU A 124 -7.95 5.36 3.66
CA GLU A 124 -9.38 5.05 3.60
C GLU A 124 -9.73 3.70 4.26
N TYR A 125 -8.91 2.68 4.00
CA TYR A 125 -9.10 1.36 4.59
C TYR A 125 -8.82 1.36 6.09
N LEU A 126 -7.77 2.06 6.53
CA LEU A 126 -7.40 2.15 7.94
C LEU A 126 -8.45 2.91 8.75
N ILE A 127 -9.07 3.96 8.19
CA ILE A 127 -10.22 4.65 8.78
C ILE A 127 -11.36 3.65 9.04
N ASP A 128 -11.71 2.86 8.02
CA ASP A 128 -12.78 1.86 8.14
C ASP A 128 -12.40 0.72 9.12
N PHE A 129 -11.15 0.24 9.07
CA PHE A 129 -10.65 -0.82 9.93
C PHE A 129 -10.54 -0.40 11.40
N PHE A 130 -10.14 0.82 11.71
CA PHE A 130 -10.07 1.31 13.09
C PHE A 130 -11.36 2.01 13.54
N ASN A 131 -12.37 2.10 12.66
CA ASN A 131 -13.64 2.76 12.92
C ASN A 131 -13.46 4.22 13.37
N ILE A 132 -12.56 4.93 12.69
CA ILE A 132 -12.27 6.34 12.92
C ILE A 132 -13.39 7.18 12.34
N ASN A 133 -13.91 8.12 13.13
CA ASN A 133 -14.98 9.01 12.70
C ASN A 133 -14.39 10.16 11.89
N SER A 134 -14.09 9.93 10.62
CA SER A 134 -13.71 11.01 9.71
C SER A 134 -14.95 11.69 9.15
N LYS A 135 -15.08 12.99 9.39
CA LYS A 135 -15.90 13.82 8.50
C LYS A 135 -15.15 13.83 7.16
N LYS A 136 -15.85 13.62 6.04
CA LYS A 136 -15.28 13.84 4.69
C LYS A 136 -14.89 15.32 4.58
N LEU A 137 -13.68 15.66 5.00
CA LEU A 137 -13.03 16.94 4.75
C LEU A 137 -11.99 16.64 3.68
N HIS A 138 -12.15 17.26 2.52
CA HIS A 138 -11.20 17.16 1.41
C HIS A 138 -10.09 18.18 1.65
N HIS A 139 -8.98 17.81 2.32
CA HIS A 139 -7.75 18.62 2.45
C HIS A 139 -6.59 17.74 2.95
N SER A 140 -5.36 18.02 2.52
CA SER A 140 -4.12 17.37 3.01
C SER A 140 -3.98 17.43 4.55
N MET A 141 -4.50 18.49 5.18
CA MET A 141 -4.54 18.64 6.64
C MET A 141 -5.40 17.56 7.32
N ASN A 142 -6.50 17.13 6.69
CA ASN A 142 -7.34 16.09 7.25
C ASN A 142 -6.61 14.74 7.25
N ASP A 143 -5.81 14.46 6.21
CA ASP A 143 -5.09 13.20 6.07
C ASP A 143 -3.98 13.06 7.12
N VAL A 144 -3.21 14.12 7.40
CA VAL A 144 -2.23 14.10 8.50
C VAL A 144 -2.89 14.01 9.89
N LEU A 145 -4.07 14.59 10.08
CA LEU A 145 -4.82 14.46 11.35
C LEU A 145 -5.30 13.03 11.57
N ILE A 146 -5.87 12.41 10.53
CA ILE A 146 -6.30 11.00 10.55
C ILE A 146 -5.09 10.10 10.77
N LEU A 147 -3.97 10.36 10.09
CA LEU A 147 -2.74 9.61 10.27
C LEU A 147 -2.26 9.67 11.73
N ASN A 148 -2.31 10.84 12.38
CA ASN A 148 -1.97 10.95 13.80
C ASN A 148 -2.85 10.08 14.68
N GLU A 149 -4.17 10.07 14.43
CA GLU A 149 -5.12 9.22 15.16
C GLU A 149 -4.80 7.72 14.97
N ILE A 150 -4.56 7.30 13.73
CA ILE A 150 -4.16 5.92 13.41
C ILE A 150 -2.87 5.54 14.13
N LEU A 151 -1.85 6.39 14.11
CA LEU A 151 -0.57 6.11 14.78
C LEU A 151 -0.72 6.02 16.30
N ASN A 152 -1.64 6.79 16.90
CA ASN A 152 -1.96 6.70 18.32
C ASN A 152 -2.73 5.42 18.69
N ILE A 153 -3.51 4.85 17.76
CA ILE A 153 -4.16 3.55 17.93
C ILE A 153 -3.17 2.40 17.75
N VAL A 154 -2.42 2.42 16.65
CA VAL A 154 -1.49 1.34 16.24
C VAL A 154 -0.26 1.28 17.12
N LYS A 155 0.30 2.43 17.51
CA LYS A 155 1.54 2.57 18.28
C LYS A 155 2.69 1.71 17.73
N PRO A 156 3.12 1.93 16.47
CA PRO A 156 4.17 1.13 15.86
C PRO A 156 5.52 1.39 16.53
N ASP A 157 6.21 0.29 16.83
CA ASP A 157 7.51 0.24 17.50
C ASP A 157 8.69 0.06 16.53
N ILE A 158 8.41 -0.37 15.29
CA ILE A 158 9.40 -0.53 14.22
C ILE A 158 9.23 0.57 13.18
N TRP A 159 10.31 1.29 12.90
CA TRP A 159 10.37 2.37 11.91
C TRP A 159 11.63 2.20 11.06
N VAL A 160 11.45 2.09 9.75
CA VAL A 160 12.54 1.96 8.78
C VAL A 160 12.59 3.24 7.94
N PRO A 161 13.74 3.93 7.89
CA PRO A 161 13.85 5.15 7.12
C PRO A 161 13.92 4.85 5.62
N ILE A 162 13.28 5.70 4.82
CA ILE A 162 13.19 5.54 3.36
C ILE A 162 14.14 6.50 2.65
N GLY A 163 14.67 6.08 1.49
CA GLY A 163 15.47 6.94 0.61
C GLY A 163 16.86 7.34 1.10
N PHE A 164 17.35 6.77 2.22
CA PHE A 164 18.74 6.95 2.66
C PHE A 164 19.72 6.28 1.69
N LYS A 165 20.54 7.09 1.00
CA LYS A 165 21.69 6.57 0.25
C LYS A 165 22.82 6.28 1.24
N ASN A 166 23.01 5.02 1.63
CA ASN A 166 24.20 4.61 2.35
C ASN A 166 25.45 4.85 1.47
N LYS A 167 26.25 5.88 1.78
CA LYS A 167 27.65 5.89 1.38
C LYS A 167 28.28 4.66 2.03
N LYS A 168 28.84 3.77 1.19
CA LYS A 168 29.41 2.45 1.50
C LYS A 168 29.90 2.26 2.95
N SER A 169 29.63 1.06 3.46
CA SER A 169 30.25 0.35 4.60
C SER A 169 29.69 0.63 6.01
N ASN A 170 29.38 -0.49 6.69
CA ASN A 170 29.07 -0.64 8.13
C ASN A 170 27.62 -0.54 8.60
N LEU A 171 26.64 -0.99 7.81
CA LEU A 171 25.30 -1.32 8.34
C LEU A 171 25.27 -2.70 9.04
N HIS A 172 26.25 -2.96 9.90
CA HIS A 172 26.21 -4.07 10.86
C HIS A 172 25.77 -3.62 12.26
N ASN A 173 25.50 -2.33 12.50
CA ASN A 173 25.28 -1.82 13.85
C ASN A 173 23.97 -1.04 14.10
N TYR A 174 23.02 -1.03 13.16
CA TYR A 174 21.61 -0.89 13.57
C TYR A 174 21.07 -2.29 13.76
N LYS A 175 20.57 -2.57 14.97
CA LYS A 175 19.95 -3.83 15.44
C LYS A 175 18.88 -4.38 14.49
N LEU A 176 19.26 -4.86 13.30
CA LEU A 176 18.44 -5.71 12.44
C LEU A 176 18.41 -7.15 12.96
N ASP A 177 19.34 -7.52 13.85
CA ASP A 177 19.37 -8.87 14.44
C ASP A 177 18.15 -9.20 15.32
N ASN A 178 17.41 -8.17 15.79
CA ASN A 178 16.16 -8.36 16.54
C ASN A 178 14.90 -8.17 15.70
N LEU A 179 15.03 -7.76 14.44
CA LEU A 179 13.97 -7.88 13.46
C LEU A 179 14.04 -9.31 12.91
N LYS A 180 13.55 -10.26 13.72
CA LYS A 180 12.88 -11.43 13.15
C LYS A 180 11.65 -10.90 12.39
N ILE A 181 11.91 -10.27 11.23
CA ILE A 181 10.90 -10.19 10.19
C ILE A 181 10.60 -11.64 9.92
N ASP A 182 9.43 -12.07 10.37
CA ASP A 182 9.02 -13.45 10.23
C ASP A 182 9.15 -13.81 8.75
N PHE A 183 10.04 -14.77 8.45
CA PHE A 183 10.35 -15.14 7.07
C PHE A 183 9.07 -15.55 6.33
N GLU A 184 8.07 -16.01 7.09
CA GLU A 184 6.73 -16.34 6.63
C GLU A 184 5.89 -15.12 6.22
N VAL A 185 6.07 -13.95 6.86
CA VAL A 185 5.41 -12.68 6.50
C VAL A 185 6.01 -12.11 5.21
N VAL A 186 7.34 -12.16 5.06
CA VAL A 186 8.02 -11.72 3.83
C VAL A 186 7.75 -12.64 2.65
N LYS A 187 7.72 -13.96 2.88
CA LYS A 187 7.35 -14.95 1.86
C LYS A 187 5.94 -14.76 1.31
N ASN A 188 5.06 -14.08 2.04
CA ASN A 188 3.66 -13.89 1.64
C ASN A 188 3.34 -12.47 1.13
N LEU A 189 4.34 -11.59 0.99
CA LEU A 189 4.15 -10.17 0.63
C LEU A 189 3.35 -9.93 -0.64
N PHE A 190 3.54 -10.79 -1.64
CA PHE A 190 2.95 -10.64 -2.97
C PHE A 190 2.07 -11.84 -3.36
N VAL A 191 1.61 -12.64 -2.40
CA VAL A 191 0.69 -13.76 -2.67
C VAL A 191 -0.56 -13.28 -3.40
N GLY A 192 -0.83 -13.89 -4.55
CA GLY A 192 -1.96 -13.54 -5.41
C GLY A 192 -1.78 -12.25 -6.21
N LYS A 193 -0.58 -11.66 -6.24
CA LYS A 193 -0.22 -10.54 -7.13
C LYS A 193 0.53 -11.07 -8.34
N ASN A 194 0.03 -10.76 -9.53
CA ASN A 194 0.78 -10.89 -10.76
C ASN A 194 1.58 -9.61 -11.04
N ILE A 195 2.90 -9.68 -10.96
CA ILE A 195 3.77 -8.50 -11.03
C ILE A 195 4.42 -8.36 -12.40
N VAL A 196 4.44 -7.13 -12.93
CA VAL A 196 5.22 -6.75 -14.11
C VAL A 196 6.24 -5.71 -13.71
N PHE A 197 7.47 -5.83 -14.21
CA PHE A 197 8.55 -4.87 -13.92
C PHE A 197 8.88 -4.04 -15.16
N THR A 198 8.94 -2.72 -15.01
CA THR A 198 9.32 -1.80 -16.08
C THR A 198 10.22 -0.67 -15.58
N GLY A 199 10.88 0.04 -16.50
CA GLY A 199 11.92 1.03 -16.17
C GLY A 199 13.29 0.43 -15.85
N LYS A 200 14.28 1.31 -15.65
CA LYS A 200 15.65 0.99 -15.23
C LYS A 200 15.76 1.07 -13.71
N GLY A 201 16.64 0.26 -13.14
CA GLY A 201 16.98 0.30 -11.72
C GLY A 201 18.30 -0.41 -11.44
N PRO A 202 18.72 -0.48 -10.17
CA PRO A 202 20.03 -1.00 -9.80
C PRO A 202 20.17 -2.52 -9.92
N TYR A 203 19.07 -3.23 -10.22
CA TYR A 203 19.02 -4.69 -10.32
C TYR A 203 18.49 -5.16 -11.66
N THR A 204 18.87 -6.36 -12.03
CA THR A 204 18.37 -7.02 -13.23
C THR A 204 16.91 -7.42 -13.06
N ARG A 205 16.18 -7.49 -14.17
CA ARG A 205 14.79 -7.98 -14.18
C ARG A 205 14.67 -9.39 -13.61
N ASN A 206 15.70 -10.22 -13.76
CA ASN A 206 15.70 -11.59 -13.25
C ASN A 206 15.78 -11.63 -11.72
N GLU A 207 16.64 -10.81 -11.11
CA GLU A 207 16.74 -10.70 -9.65
C GLU A 207 15.43 -10.19 -9.03
N LEU A 208 14.79 -9.19 -9.68
CA LEU A 208 13.47 -8.68 -9.29
C LEU A 208 12.39 -9.77 -9.34
N ILE A 209 12.37 -10.57 -10.41
CA ILE A 209 11.44 -11.69 -10.57
C ILE A 209 11.67 -12.76 -9.50
N GLU A 210 12.93 -13.08 -9.18
CA GLU A 210 13.26 -14.06 -8.16
C GLU A 210 12.80 -13.60 -6.76
N LEU A 211 13.10 -12.35 -6.40
CA LEU A 211 12.64 -11.75 -5.14
C LEU A 211 11.11 -11.75 -5.04
N ALA A 212 10.43 -11.37 -6.13
CA ALA A 212 8.98 -11.36 -6.20
C ALA A 212 8.39 -12.77 -5.98
N LYS A 213 8.95 -13.78 -6.65
CA LYS A 213 8.53 -15.18 -6.50
C LYS A 213 8.80 -15.70 -5.08
N LYS A 214 9.94 -15.37 -4.49
CA LYS A 214 10.25 -15.72 -3.09
C LYS A 214 9.29 -15.05 -2.10
N CYS A 215 8.67 -13.93 -2.48
CA CYS A 215 7.57 -13.26 -1.79
C CYS A 215 6.15 -13.74 -2.18
N GLY A 216 6.03 -14.84 -2.95
CA GLY A 216 4.75 -15.43 -3.33
C GLY A 216 4.05 -14.78 -4.52
N ALA A 217 4.71 -13.89 -5.25
CA ALA A 217 4.16 -13.30 -6.48
C ALA A 217 4.08 -14.30 -7.64
N ASP A 218 3.06 -14.15 -8.47
CA ASP A 218 3.02 -14.76 -9.79
C ASP A 218 3.69 -13.85 -10.83
N ILE A 219 4.44 -14.44 -11.76
CA ILE A 219 5.02 -13.71 -12.90
C ILE A 219 4.53 -14.41 -14.17
N SER A 220 3.36 -13.97 -14.66
CA SER A 220 2.71 -14.64 -15.81
C SER A 220 3.23 -14.14 -17.16
N SER A 221 3.73 -12.90 -17.20
CA SER A 221 4.20 -12.25 -18.42
C SER A 221 5.09 -11.06 -18.09
N ASN A 222 6.03 -10.73 -18.98
CA ASN A 222 6.77 -9.46 -18.95
C ASN A 222 5.96 -8.27 -19.51
N ASN A 223 4.75 -8.52 -20.01
CA ASN A 223 3.84 -7.50 -20.51
C ASN A 223 2.62 -7.36 -19.60
N ILE A 224 2.01 -6.18 -19.63
CA ILE A 224 0.75 -5.94 -18.92
C ILE A 224 -0.35 -6.76 -19.60
N THR A 225 -0.91 -7.70 -18.85
CA THR A 225 -2.04 -8.52 -19.26
C THR A 225 -3.26 -8.20 -18.40
N LYS A 226 -4.39 -8.86 -18.68
CA LYS A 226 -5.58 -8.77 -17.80
C LYS A 226 -5.32 -9.30 -16.39
N LYS A 227 -4.32 -10.19 -16.22
CA LYS A 227 -3.96 -10.78 -14.93
C LYS A 227 -3.05 -9.89 -14.11
N THR A 228 -2.42 -8.89 -14.71
CA THR A 228 -1.43 -8.03 -14.03
C THR A 228 -2.10 -7.24 -12.90
N ASN A 229 -1.60 -7.40 -11.68
CA ASN A 229 -2.14 -6.74 -10.50
C ASN A 229 -1.28 -5.58 -10.02
N LEU A 230 0.03 -5.65 -10.27
CA LEU A 230 1.02 -4.67 -9.84
C LEU A 230 2.05 -4.43 -10.95
N LEU A 231 2.30 -3.16 -11.25
CA LEU A 231 3.42 -2.73 -12.07
C LEU A 231 4.48 -2.12 -11.14
N VAL A 232 5.63 -2.76 -11.03
CA VAL A 232 6.79 -2.17 -10.35
C VAL A 232 7.58 -1.35 -11.36
N VAL A 233 7.74 -0.07 -11.08
CA VAL A 233 8.33 0.94 -11.98
C VAL A 233 9.66 1.44 -11.45
N GLY A 234 10.69 1.38 -12.29
CA GLY A 234 11.92 2.13 -12.12
C GLY A 234 11.97 3.32 -13.08
N GLU A 235 13.16 3.89 -13.27
CA GLU A 235 13.36 5.07 -14.11
C GLU A 235 12.92 4.83 -15.57
N LYS A 236 12.27 5.82 -16.19
CA LYS A 236 11.81 5.77 -17.58
C LYS A 236 10.97 4.52 -17.89
N PRO A 237 9.83 4.33 -17.20
CA PRO A 237 8.98 3.13 -17.34
C PRO A 237 8.27 3.02 -18.71
N GLY A 238 8.22 4.12 -19.46
CA GLY A 238 7.69 4.16 -20.82
C GLY A 238 6.19 3.83 -20.89
N SER A 239 5.74 3.33 -22.05
CA SER A 239 4.31 3.12 -22.36
C SER A 239 3.60 2.08 -21.49
N LYS A 240 4.32 1.33 -20.64
CA LYS A 240 3.71 0.39 -19.69
C LYS A 240 3.10 1.11 -18.49
N LEU A 241 3.71 2.19 -18.00
CA LEU A 241 3.14 2.99 -16.91
C LEU A 241 1.78 3.58 -17.33
N GLN A 242 1.74 4.20 -18.51
CA GLN A 242 0.49 4.74 -19.07
C GLN A 242 -0.60 3.65 -19.18
N LYS A 243 -0.27 2.48 -19.73
CA LYS A 243 -1.21 1.35 -19.84
C LYS A 243 -1.65 0.77 -18.49
N ALA A 244 -0.82 0.85 -17.46
CA ALA A 244 -1.20 0.44 -16.11
C ALA A 244 -2.21 1.41 -15.51
N ASN A 245 -1.97 2.71 -15.66
CA ASN A 245 -2.87 3.77 -15.20
C ASN A 245 -4.24 3.68 -15.89
N GLU A 246 -4.27 3.55 -17.23
CA GLU A 246 -5.51 3.36 -18.00
C GLU A 246 -6.33 2.15 -17.54
N LYS A 247 -5.67 1.11 -17.02
CA LYS A 247 -6.30 -0.13 -16.57
C LYS A 247 -6.50 -0.18 -15.05
N GLY A 248 -6.17 0.88 -14.31
CA GLY A 248 -6.28 0.93 -12.84
C GLY A 248 -5.39 -0.09 -12.11
N ILE A 249 -4.30 -0.52 -12.75
CA ILE A 249 -3.31 -1.45 -12.19
C ILE A 249 -2.50 -0.69 -11.15
N GLU A 250 -2.25 -1.35 -10.01
CA GLU A 250 -1.43 -0.77 -8.93
C GLU A 250 -0.01 -0.49 -9.43
N VAL A 251 0.57 0.65 -9.06
CA VAL A 251 1.92 1.03 -9.45
C VAL A 251 2.76 1.20 -8.18
N MET A 252 3.95 0.61 -8.15
CA MET A 252 4.88 0.66 -7.02
C MET A 252 6.27 1.02 -7.52
N ASP A 253 6.99 1.89 -6.80
CA ASP A 253 8.37 2.21 -7.14
C ASP A 253 9.30 1.01 -6.89
N MET A 254 10.31 0.85 -7.74
CA MET A 254 11.27 -0.23 -7.63
C MET A 254 12.05 -0.18 -6.30
N SER A 255 12.34 1.01 -5.78
CA SER A 255 12.98 1.17 -4.47
C SER A 255 12.09 0.65 -3.33
N ASP A 256 10.78 0.89 -3.39
CA ASP A 256 9.82 0.36 -2.41
C ASP A 256 9.72 -1.16 -2.50
N PHE A 257 9.67 -1.72 -3.71
CA PHE A 257 9.73 -3.16 -3.91
C PHE A 257 10.98 -3.78 -3.25
N PHE A 258 12.14 -3.14 -3.42
CA PHE A 258 13.39 -3.63 -2.81
C PHE A 258 13.37 -3.58 -1.30
N GLU A 259 12.90 -2.48 -0.73
CA GLU A 259 12.84 -2.36 0.72
C GLU A 259 11.86 -3.38 1.31
N MET A 260 10.72 -3.61 0.66
CA MET A 260 9.75 -4.62 1.08
C MET A 260 10.32 -6.04 1.01
N THR A 261 11.22 -6.31 0.06
CA THR A 261 11.88 -7.62 -0.10
C THR A 261 13.22 -7.72 0.63
N SER A 262 13.66 -6.65 1.30
CA SER A 262 14.93 -6.60 2.04
C SER A 262 14.90 -7.55 3.24
N GLY A 263 15.63 -8.67 3.12
CA GLY A 263 15.57 -9.80 4.06
C GLY A 263 15.51 -11.16 3.38
N ILE A 264 15.12 -11.21 2.10
CA ILE A 264 15.24 -12.41 1.27
C ILE A 264 16.67 -12.51 0.74
N LYS A 265 17.36 -13.61 1.08
CA LYS A 265 18.62 -13.95 0.44
C LYS A 265 18.34 -14.43 -1.00
N LEU A 266 18.94 -13.74 -1.97
CA LEU A 266 19.12 -14.28 -3.31
C LEU A 266 20.17 -15.39 -3.21
N ASP A 267 19.83 -16.59 -3.68
CA ASP A 267 20.78 -17.70 -3.64
C ASP A 267 21.74 -17.49 -4.80
N LYS A 268 22.97 -17.05 -4.51
CA LYS A 268 24.03 -16.84 -5.53
C LYS A 268 24.59 -18.16 -6.07
N SER A 269 23.88 -19.27 -5.93
CA SER A 269 24.30 -20.59 -6.39
C SER A 269 23.09 -21.35 -6.91
N ASP A 270 22.71 -21.08 -8.17
CA ASP A 270 22.00 -22.05 -9.03
C ASP A 270 21.93 -21.52 -10.48
N GLU A 271 23.02 -20.92 -10.99
CA GLU A 271 23.15 -20.63 -12.44
C GLU A 271 23.21 -21.91 -13.29
N GLU A 272 23.49 -23.07 -12.68
CA GLU A 272 23.59 -24.35 -13.40
C GLU A 272 22.30 -25.18 -13.39
N LYS A 273 21.42 -25.07 -12.39
CA LYS A 273 20.14 -25.81 -12.37
C LYS A 273 19.08 -25.25 -13.31
N ILE A 274 19.15 -23.95 -13.65
CA ILE A 274 18.18 -23.30 -14.53
C ILE A 274 18.38 -23.70 -16.00
N LYS A 275 19.56 -24.21 -16.37
CA LYS A 275 19.82 -24.69 -17.73
C LYS A 275 19.17 -26.06 -18.02
N GLU A 276 19.09 -26.92 -17.01
CA GLU A 276 18.50 -28.26 -17.16
C GLU A 276 16.96 -28.22 -17.25
N ILE A 277 16.31 -27.31 -16.54
CA ILE A 277 14.84 -27.20 -16.52
C ILE A 277 14.30 -26.55 -17.81
N SER A 278 15.07 -25.70 -18.47
CA SER A 278 14.66 -25.06 -19.72
C SER A 278 14.59 -26.01 -20.93
N GLU A 279 15.24 -27.17 -20.87
CA GLU A 279 15.25 -28.13 -21.99
C GLU A 279 14.18 -29.23 -21.85
N THR A 280 13.62 -29.47 -20.66
CA THR A 280 12.62 -30.53 -20.44
C THR A 280 11.16 -30.07 -20.60
N LEU A 281 10.88 -28.76 -20.59
CA LEU A 281 9.49 -28.24 -20.58
C LEU A 281 8.85 -28.06 -21.98
N ASN A 282 9.52 -28.48 -23.06
CA ASN A 282 8.98 -28.47 -24.43
C ASN A 282 8.44 -29.84 -24.90
N SER A 283 7.94 -30.67 -24.00
CA SER A 283 7.03 -31.75 -24.40
C SER A 283 6.06 -32.13 -23.28
N SER A 284 4.81 -32.38 -23.67
CA SER A 284 3.72 -33.02 -22.91
C SER A 284 2.69 -32.10 -22.24
N ASN A 285 1.47 -32.14 -22.82
CA ASN A 285 0.20 -31.70 -22.26
C ASN A 285 -0.01 -32.14 -20.81
N PRO A 286 -0.68 -31.33 -19.96
CA PRO A 286 -1.22 -31.84 -18.71
C PRO A 286 -2.70 -32.23 -18.87
N GLN A 287 -2.95 -33.52 -18.75
CA GLN A 287 -4.24 -34.05 -18.29
C GLN A 287 -4.51 -33.65 -16.83
N SER A 288 -5.80 -33.62 -16.52
CA SER A 288 -6.44 -33.35 -15.22
C SER A 288 -5.80 -34.04 -14.02
N ILE A 289 -5.65 -33.28 -12.92
CA ILE A 289 -5.40 -33.84 -11.57
C ILE A 289 -6.52 -33.37 -10.63
N ASN A 290 -7.04 -34.35 -9.90
CA ASN A 290 -8.20 -34.31 -9.00
C ASN A 290 -8.00 -33.43 -7.75
N THR A 291 -9.14 -32.90 -7.33
CA THR A 291 -9.45 -32.09 -6.13
C THR A 291 -8.83 -32.61 -4.83
N SER A 292 -7.98 -31.79 -4.22
CA SER A 292 -7.51 -31.93 -2.84
C SER A 292 -8.57 -31.44 -1.85
N THR A 293 -8.82 -32.24 -0.82
CA THR A 293 -9.64 -31.90 0.35
C THR A 293 -9.14 -30.58 0.95
N ILE A 294 -9.96 -29.53 0.92
CA ILE A 294 -9.63 -28.25 1.56
C ILE A 294 -9.66 -28.48 3.08
N LEU A 295 -8.48 -28.51 3.70
CA LEU A 295 -8.35 -28.50 5.16
C LEU A 295 -8.71 -27.10 5.67
N TYR A 296 -9.89 -26.98 6.27
CA TYR A 296 -10.33 -25.75 6.92
C TYR A 296 -9.48 -25.43 8.16
N THR A 297 -9.12 -24.16 8.33
CA THR A 297 -8.47 -23.64 9.54
C THR A 297 -9.49 -23.46 10.67
N SER A 298 -10.75 -23.16 10.35
CA SER A 298 -11.90 -23.20 11.28
C SER A 298 -13.21 -23.37 10.51
N ASP A 299 -14.34 -23.52 11.21
CA ASP A 299 -15.69 -23.56 10.64
C ASP A 299 -16.55 -22.31 10.96
N LYS A 300 -15.94 -21.24 11.47
CA LYS A 300 -16.65 -20.02 11.92
C LYS A 300 -17.45 -19.30 10.83
N LEU A 301 -17.13 -19.53 9.54
CA LEU A 301 -17.90 -19.02 8.41
C LEU A 301 -18.71 -20.12 7.70
N SER A 302 -18.87 -21.29 8.32
CA SER A 302 -19.69 -22.38 7.77
C SER A 302 -21.11 -21.92 7.48
N GLY A 303 -21.60 -22.24 6.28
CA GLY A 303 -22.91 -21.82 5.79
C GLY A 303 -22.98 -20.37 5.28
N GLN A 304 -21.90 -19.57 5.39
CA GLN A 304 -21.85 -18.24 4.82
C GLN A 304 -21.50 -18.28 3.34
N VAL A 305 -22.26 -17.56 2.52
CA VAL A 305 -21.98 -17.29 1.11
C VAL A 305 -21.74 -15.79 0.96
N ILE A 306 -20.46 -15.41 0.89
CA ILE A 306 -20.00 -14.04 1.02
C ILE A 306 -19.71 -13.45 -0.36
N THR A 307 -20.45 -12.42 -0.76
CA THR A 307 -20.13 -11.63 -1.96
C THR A 307 -19.11 -10.55 -1.65
N LEU A 308 -18.03 -10.50 -2.43
CA LEU A 308 -16.97 -9.50 -2.31
C LEU A 308 -17.15 -8.43 -3.41
N PHE A 309 -17.51 -7.20 -3.05
CA PHE A 309 -17.91 -6.18 -4.04
C PHE A 309 -17.74 -4.72 -3.60
N PRO A 310 -17.24 -3.80 -4.46
CA PRO A 310 -16.38 -4.04 -5.61
C PRO A 310 -14.95 -4.25 -5.09
N MET A 311 -14.23 -5.25 -5.60
CA MET A 311 -12.84 -5.48 -5.22
C MET A 311 -12.02 -5.80 -6.46
N LYS A 312 -10.77 -5.33 -6.50
CA LYS A 312 -9.81 -5.73 -7.53
C LYS A 312 -9.60 -7.25 -7.41
N GLU A 313 -9.40 -7.92 -8.55
CA GLU A 313 -9.29 -9.39 -8.60
C GLU A 313 -8.29 -9.98 -7.60
N SER A 314 -7.11 -9.34 -7.43
CA SER A 314 -6.11 -9.79 -6.43
C SER A 314 -6.62 -9.74 -4.99
N LEU A 315 -7.33 -8.68 -4.62
CA LEU A 315 -7.92 -8.54 -3.29
C LEU A 315 -9.07 -9.53 -3.11
N THR A 316 -9.93 -9.67 -4.12
CA THR A 316 -10.99 -10.69 -4.15
C THR A 316 -10.41 -12.08 -3.91
N HIS A 317 -9.36 -12.46 -4.64
CA HIS A 317 -8.71 -13.76 -4.49
C HIS A 317 -8.12 -13.98 -3.09
N LYS A 318 -7.42 -12.96 -2.54
CA LYS A 318 -6.87 -13.01 -1.18
C LYS A 318 -7.98 -13.24 -0.15
N VAL A 319 -9.05 -12.45 -0.22
CA VAL A 319 -10.16 -12.52 0.73
C VAL A 319 -10.98 -13.80 0.54
N SER A 320 -11.19 -14.26 -0.70
CA SER A 320 -11.86 -15.54 -0.98
C SER A 320 -11.16 -16.71 -0.31
N LYS A 321 -9.82 -16.80 -0.43
CA LYS A 321 -9.05 -17.85 0.24
C LYS A 321 -9.21 -17.84 1.76
N ILE A 322 -9.29 -16.66 2.36
CA ILE A 322 -9.53 -16.52 3.81
C ILE A 322 -10.94 -17.03 4.14
N VAL A 323 -11.95 -16.58 3.40
CA VAL A 323 -13.34 -17.04 3.58
C VAL A 323 -13.43 -18.57 3.49
N GLU A 324 -12.85 -19.15 2.44
CA GLU A 324 -12.82 -20.59 2.20
C GLU A 324 -12.09 -21.34 3.33
N ARG A 325 -10.95 -20.82 3.82
CA ARG A 325 -10.23 -21.43 4.95
C ARG A 325 -11.03 -21.47 6.25
N HIS A 326 -12.02 -20.60 6.41
CA HIS A 326 -12.90 -20.57 7.57
C HIS A 326 -14.27 -21.24 7.31
N GLY A 327 -14.41 -22.00 6.21
CA GLY A 327 -15.60 -22.80 5.90
C GLY A 327 -16.69 -22.06 5.12
N GLY A 328 -16.45 -20.82 4.71
CA GLY A 328 -17.39 -20.03 3.90
C GLY A 328 -17.19 -20.24 2.40
N ILE A 329 -18.10 -19.67 1.60
CA ILE A 329 -18.04 -19.65 0.14
C ILE A 329 -17.93 -18.20 -0.31
N ALA A 330 -16.94 -17.87 -1.14
CA ALA A 330 -16.79 -16.52 -1.67
C ALA A 330 -17.35 -16.38 -3.09
N LEU A 331 -18.07 -15.29 -3.36
CA LEU A 331 -18.64 -14.95 -4.66
C LEU A 331 -18.08 -13.61 -5.17
N SER A 332 -17.78 -13.54 -6.47
CA SER A 332 -17.34 -12.31 -7.14
C SER A 332 -18.48 -11.39 -7.58
N LYS A 333 -19.73 -11.86 -7.48
CA LYS A 333 -20.94 -11.11 -7.85
C LYS A 333 -22.08 -11.42 -6.91
N LEU A 334 -22.94 -10.43 -6.66
CA LEU A 334 -24.13 -10.56 -5.82
C LEU A 334 -25.12 -11.55 -6.45
N ARG A 335 -25.47 -12.60 -5.68
CA ARG A 335 -26.50 -13.58 -6.03
C ARG A 335 -27.60 -13.51 -4.97
N LEU A 336 -28.68 -12.79 -5.27
CA LEU A 336 -29.71 -12.43 -4.28
C LEU A 336 -30.34 -13.61 -3.51
N LYS A 337 -30.31 -14.82 -4.07
CA LYS A 337 -30.87 -16.03 -3.44
C LYS A 337 -29.86 -16.82 -2.61
N GLU A 338 -28.56 -16.60 -2.85
CA GLU A 338 -27.47 -17.39 -2.27
C GLU A 338 -26.66 -16.56 -1.27
N THR A 339 -26.38 -15.29 -1.59
CA THR A 339 -25.54 -14.42 -0.78
C THR A 339 -26.14 -14.22 0.61
N THR A 340 -25.39 -14.61 1.64
CA THR A 340 -25.75 -14.37 3.05
C THR A 340 -25.15 -13.07 3.57
N LEU A 341 -23.98 -12.68 3.07
CA LEU A 341 -23.26 -11.46 3.44
C LEU A 341 -22.65 -10.80 2.20
N LEU A 342 -22.80 -9.48 2.06
CA LEU A 342 -22.06 -8.68 1.08
C LEU A 342 -21.00 -7.84 1.78
N VAL A 343 -19.73 -8.13 1.50
CA VAL A 343 -18.58 -7.35 1.97
C VAL A 343 -18.19 -6.33 0.91
N TYR A 344 -18.04 -5.06 1.30
CA TYR A 344 -17.79 -3.96 0.37
C TYR A 344 -16.64 -3.02 0.74
N GLN A 345 -15.99 -2.44 -0.27
CA GLN A 345 -15.03 -1.33 -0.05
C GLN A 345 -15.76 -0.09 0.46
N SER A 346 -15.18 0.64 1.41
CA SER A 346 -15.85 1.75 2.10
C SER A 346 -16.49 2.79 1.17
N TYR A 347 -15.80 3.25 0.13
CA TYR A 347 -16.34 4.16 -0.89
C TYR A 347 -17.61 3.62 -1.60
N ALA A 348 -17.80 2.30 -1.65
CA ALA A 348 -18.90 1.67 -2.36
C ALA A 348 -20.19 1.52 -1.53
N LYS A 349 -20.20 2.01 -0.28
CA LYS A 349 -21.37 1.95 0.61
C LYS A 349 -22.66 2.41 -0.07
N GLU A 350 -22.57 3.47 -0.88
CA GLU A 350 -23.72 4.09 -1.55
C GLU A 350 -24.03 3.50 -2.94
N PHE A 351 -23.28 2.50 -3.40
CA PHE A 351 -23.47 1.90 -4.72
C PHE A 351 -24.78 1.13 -4.78
N GLU A 352 -25.41 1.13 -5.96
CA GLU A 352 -26.71 0.47 -6.18
C GLU A 352 -26.70 -1.00 -5.78
N THR A 353 -25.59 -1.71 -6.00
CA THR A 353 -25.47 -3.13 -5.63
C THR A 353 -25.55 -3.35 -4.11
N VAL A 354 -24.94 -2.47 -3.30
CA VAL A 354 -25.01 -2.53 -1.83
C VAL A 354 -26.43 -2.21 -1.37
N LYS A 355 -27.03 -1.13 -1.90
CA LYS A 355 -28.43 -0.75 -1.64
C LYS A 355 -29.41 -1.88 -2.01
N LYS A 356 -29.14 -2.57 -3.12
CA LYS A 356 -29.94 -3.72 -3.57
C LYS A 356 -29.83 -4.91 -2.62
N ALA A 357 -28.64 -5.22 -2.11
CA ALA A 357 -28.48 -6.26 -1.09
C ALA A 357 -29.26 -5.91 0.18
N GLN A 358 -29.13 -4.66 0.67
CA GLN A 358 -29.84 -4.16 1.85
C GLN A 358 -31.36 -4.24 1.72
N SER A 359 -31.92 -3.79 0.58
CA SER A 359 -33.37 -3.89 0.30
C SER A 359 -33.91 -5.32 0.18
N LYS A 360 -33.02 -6.31 0.08
CA LYS A 360 -33.35 -7.74 0.11
C LYS A 360 -33.02 -8.39 1.45
N ASN A 361 -32.76 -7.60 2.50
CA ASN A 361 -32.37 -8.04 3.84
C ASN A 361 -31.11 -8.94 3.86
N ILE A 362 -30.22 -8.78 2.88
CA ILE A 362 -28.89 -9.41 2.89
C ILE A 362 -28.00 -8.55 3.79
N GLU A 363 -27.29 -9.18 4.73
CA GLU A 363 -26.36 -8.47 5.60
C GLU A 363 -25.26 -7.80 4.76
N THR A 364 -24.86 -6.58 5.11
CA THR A 364 -23.76 -5.89 4.45
C THR A 364 -22.73 -5.37 5.45
N MET A 365 -21.45 -5.42 5.06
CA MET A 365 -20.33 -5.06 5.92
C MET A 365 -19.20 -4.42 5.10
N SER A 366 -18.56 -3.38 5.63
CA SER A 366 -17.36 -2.83 5.00
C SER A 366 -16.16 -3.78 5.12
N LEU A 367 -15.18 -3.65 4.24
CA LEU A 367 -14.04 -4.56 4.16
C LEU A 367 -13.14 -4.51 5.41
N GLY A 368 -12.92 -3.33 5.98
CA GLY A 368 -12.19 -3.16 7.23
C GLY A 368 -12.94 -3.79 8.41
N LYS A 369 -14.26 -3.61 8.48
CA LYS A 369 -15.10 -4.30 9.48
C LYS A 369 -15.05 -5.82 9.31
N PHE A 370 -15.07 -6.31 8.08
CA PHE A 370 -14.93 -7.73 7.79
C PHE A 370 -13.54 -8.26 8.18
N ASN A 371 -12.46 -7.51 7.94
CA ASN A 371 -11.14 -7.93 8.41
C ASN A 371 -11.05 -7.97 9.93
N ARG A 372 -11.70 -7.05 10.67
CA ARG A 372 -11.79 -7.16 12.13
C ARG A 372 -12.42 -8.47 12.56
N LEU A 373 -13.57 -8.83 11.95
CA LEU A 373 -14.23 -10.11 12.20
C LEU A 373 -13.29 -11.31 11.96
N ILE A 374 -12.55 -11.31 10.84
CA ILE A 374 -11.56 -12.36 10.56
C ILE A 374 -10.45 -12.38 11.60
N ASN A 375 -9.92 -11.23 12.01
CA ASN A 375 -8.88 -11.18 13.03
C ASN A 375 -9.39 -11.72 14.37
N ASP A 376 -10.64 -11.43 14.74
CA ASP A 376 -11.25 -11.96 15.95
C ASP A 376 -11.39 -13.50 15.87
N ILE A 377 -11.80 -14.03 14.72
CA ILE A 377 -11.86 -15.48 14.45
C ILE A 377 -10.48 -16.14 14.56
N GLU A 378 -9.43 -15.51 14.05
CA GLU A 378 -8.07 -16.07 14.08
C GLU A 378 -7.38 -15.97 15.45
N ASN A 379 -7.89 -15.11 16.35
CA ASN A 379 -7.35 -14.92 17.70
C ASN A 379 -8.19 -15.61 18.79
N SER A 380 -9.38 -16.12 18.46
CA SER A 380 -10.24 -16.94 19.32
C SER A 380 -9.93 -18.42 19.22
#